data_AF-A0A151AFI5-F1
#
_entry.id   AF-A0A151AFI5-F1
#
_cell.length_a   1.000
_cell.length_b   1.000
_cell.length_c   1.000
_cell.angle_alpha   90.00
_cell.angle_beta   90.00
_cell.angle_gamma   90.00
#
_symmetry.space_group_name_H-M   'P 1'
#
loop_
_entity.id
_entity.type
_entity.pdbx_description
1 polymer ?
#
loop_
_entity_poly.entity_id
_entity_poly.type
_entity_poly.pdbx_seq_one_letter_code
_entity_poly.pdbx_strand_id
1 'polypeptide(L)'
;MENIEERLRKYSVSIIFVGIAIIILLDLIFPNTIVIDWPTVALIGLLIILPYVQYINRVRWRTFEAELQPQIEEAKQSARRIPDIGTQEQAKQKRDEVAQKLYRYLEEDPKVAIAMLGIELEKPLREIAKENSLPQIEHAPLTNLVEELSRWESDIITKDVYENLHKIQNLRNKAIHGGEISREDAKEIIDLGLRLLGYLYYYTDGPGDIEVINEPRY
;
A
#
# COMPACT_ATOMS: atom_id res chain seq x y z
N MET A 1 20.54 -14.27 26.61
CA MET A 1 19.57 -15.05 27.41
C MET A 1 18.39 -15.31 26.50
N GLU A 2 18.14 -16.58 26.14
CA GLU A 2 17.03 -16.96 25.24
C GLU A 2 15.69 -16.63 25.91
N ASN A 3 14.76 -16.02 25.18
CA ASN A 3 13.50 -15.53 25.72
C ASN A 3 12.66 -16.70 26.23
N ILE A 4 12.14 -16.62 27.46
CA ILE A 4 11.37 -17.69 28.12
C ILE A 4 10.15 -18.08 27.27
N GLU A 5 9.55 -17.12 26.58
CA GLU A 5 8.43 -17.34 25.65
C GLU A 5 8.82 -18.21 24.44
N GLU A 6 10.04 -18.03 23.93
CA GLU A 6 10.54 -18.80 22.79
C GLU A 6 10.84 -20.24 23.18
N ARG A 7 11.36 -20.46 24.39
CA ARG A 7 11.51 -21.80 24.97
C ARG A 7 10.15 -22.48 25.17
N LEU A 8 9.18 -21.78 25.75
CA LEU A 8 7.83 -22.31 25.97
C LEU A 8 7.14 -22.70 24.65
N ARG A 9 7.28 -21.89 23.59
CA ARG A 9 6.76 -22.21 22.25
C ARG A 9 7.45 -23.41 21.62
N LYS A 10 8.76 -23.57 21.81
CA LYS A 10 9.50 -24.72 21.29
C LYS A 10 9.09 -26.02 21.98
N TYR A 11 8.93 -26.00 23.30
CA TYR A 11 8.51 -27.17 24.06
C TYR A 11 7.03 -27.52 23.84
N SER A 12 6.14 -26.55 23.61
CA SER A 12 4.72 -26.84 23.35
C SER A 12 4.51 -27.64 22.06
N VAL A 13 5.25 -27.33 20.99
CA VAL A 13 5.23 -28.11 19.75
C VAL A 13 5.75 -29.52 19.96
N SER A 14 6.84 -29.69 20.73
CA SER A 14 7.39 -31.01 21.06
C SER A 14 6.43 -31.85 21.89
N ILE A 15 5.72 -31.25 22.85
CA ILE A 15 4.73 -31.96 23.70
C ILE A 15 3.55 -32.46 22.86
N ILE A 16 3.05 -31.64 21.93
CA ILE A 16 1.97 -32.04 21.00
C ILE A 16 2.43 -33.23 20.14
N PHE A 17 3.64 -33.17 19.60
CA PHE A 17 4.21 -34.27 18.81
C PHE A 17 4.35 -35.57 19.61
N VAL A 18 4.84 -35.48 20.84
CA VAL A 18 4.96 -36.63 21.75
C VAL A 18 3.58 -37.20 22.08
N GLY A 19 2.58 -36.35 22.34
CA GLY A 19 1.21 -36.79 22.59
C GLY A 19 0.60 -37.55 21.39
N ILE A 20 0.77 -37.03 20.18
CA ILE A 20 0.32 -37.70 18.95
C ILE A 20 1.08 -39.02 18.74
N ALA A 21 2.40 -39.05 18.96
CA ALA A 21 3.20 -40.26 18.83
C ALA A 21 2.78 -41.35 19.83
N ILE A 22 2.43 -40.97 21.06
CA ILE A 22 1.90 -41.89 22.08
C ILE A 22 0.54 -42.46 21.65
N ILE A 23 -0.36 -41.63 21.10
CA ILE A 23 -1.67 -42.10 20.62
C ILE A 23 -1.50 -43.12 19.48
N ILE A 24 -0.61 -42.85 18.52
CA ILE A 24 -0.30 -43.78 17.42
C ILE A 24 0.34 -45.06 17.96
N LEU A 25 1.24 -44.95 18.94
CA LEU A 25 1.88 -46.12 19.56
C LEU A 25 0.88 -46.99 20.33
N LEU A 26 -0.07 -46.38 21.03
CA LEU A 26 -1.13 -47.08 21.76
C LEU A 26 -2.07 -47.83 20.80
N ASP A 27 -2.41 -47.22 19.67
CA ASP A 27 -3.18 -47.88 18.62
C ASP A 27 -2.44 -49.09 18.03
N LEU A 28 -1.13 -48.97 17.81
CA LEU A 28 -0.29 -50.05 17.31
C LEU A 28 -0.18 -51.22 18.30
N ILE A 29 -0.13 -50.94 19.61
CA ILE A 29 -0.02 -51.96 20.67
C ILE A 29 -1.38 -52.59 20.98
N PHE A 30 -2.48 -51.84 20.85
CA PHE A 30 -3.83 -52.28 21.20
C PHE A 30 -4.86 -52.04 20.08
N PRO A 31 -4.69 -52.72 18.93
CA PRO A 31 -5.47 -52.46 17.70
C PRO A 31 -6.96 -52.81 17.81
N ASN A 32 -7.36 -53.56 18.84
CA ASN A 32 -8.74 -53.99 19.03
C ASN A 32 -9.53 -53.11 20.02
N THR A 33 -8.88 -52.16 20.69
CA THR A 33 -9.53 -51.27 21.67
C THR A 33 -9.66 -49.83 21.19
N ILE A 34 -8.79 -49.39 20.28
CA ILE A 34 -8.82 -48.05 19.71
C ILE A 34 -9.20 -48.20 18.24
N VAL A 35 -10.34 -47.64 17.86
CA VAL A 35 -10.76 -47.56 16.45
C VAL A 35 -10.42 -46.15 15.99
N ILE A 36 -9.35 -45.99 15.22
CA ILE A 36 -9.04 -44.70 14.61
C ILE A 36 -9.95 -44.49 13.41
N ASP A 37 -11.00 -43.70 13.61
CA ASP A 37 -11.86 -43.24 12.53
C ASP A 37 -11.18 -42.13 11.70
N TRP A 38 -11.57 -42.01 10.44
CA TRP A 38 -11.09 -40.95 9.53
C TRP A 38 -11.19 -39.52 10.11
N PRO A 39 -12.26 -39.13 10.85
CA PRO A 39 -12.32 -37.82 11.51
C PRO A 39 -11.20 -37.59 12.53
N THR A 40 -10.77 -38.62 13.24
CA THR A 40 -9.66 -38.53 14.21
C THR A 40 -8.34 -38.25 13.49
N VAL A 41 -8.09 -38.93 12.36
CA VAL A 41 -6.93 -38.67 11.50
C VAL A 41 -6.96 -37.24 10.96
N ALA A 42 -8.11 -36.77 10.49
CA ALA A 42 -8.27 -35.41 10.00
C ALA A 42 -8.00 -34.35 11.10
N LEU A 43 -8.47 -34.59 12.33
CA LEU A 43 -8.25 -33.71 13.47
C LEU A 43 -6.76 -33.64 13.85
N ILE A 44 -6.08 -34.79 13.89
CA ILE A 44 -4.62 -34.87 14.14
C ILE A 44 -3.87 -34.11 13.04
N GLY A 45 -4.24 -34.31 11.77
CA GLY A 45 -3.67 -33.58 10.63
C GLY A 45 -3.83 -32.06 10.76
N LEU A 46 -5.03 -31.59 11.12
CA LEU A 46 -5.30 -30.17 11.37
C LEU A 46 -4.44 -29.62 12.52
N LEU A 47 -4.29 -30.39 13.59
CA LEU A 47 -3.53 -30.00 14.79
C LEU A 47 -2.02 -29.91 14.51
N ILE A 48 -1.50 -30.75 13.61
CA ILE A 48 -0.13 -30.66 13.11
C ILE A 48 0.09 -29.41 12.25
N ILE A 49 -0.91 -28.97 11.48
CA ILE A 49 -0.81 -27.78 10.60
C ILE A 49 -0.89 -26.48 11.40
N LEU A 50 -1.67 -26.42 12.48
CA LEU A 50 -1.86 -25.22 13.32
C LEU A 50 -0.57 -24.47 13.70
N PRO A 51 0.50 -25.09 14.22
CA PRO A 51 1.74 -24.38 14.56
C PRO A 51 2.46 -23.79 13.33
N TYR A 52 2.19 -24.31 12.13
CA TYR A 52 2.77 -23.81 10.89
C TYR A 52 1.96 -22.66 10.25
N VAL A 53 0.74 -22.39 10.71
CA VAL A 53 -0.09 -21.28 10.20
C VAL A 53 0.64 -19.94 10.30
N GLN A 54 1.45 -19.72 11.34
CA GLN A 54 2.25 -18.51 11.50
C GLN A 54 3.34 -18.36 10.40
N TYR A 55 3.87 -19.47 9.88
CA TYR A 55 4.87 -19.44 8.82
C TYR A 55 4.26 -19.11 7.45
N ILE A 56 3.00 -19.48 7.21
CA ILE A 56 2.27 -19.16 5.98
C ILE A 56 2.16 -17.64 5.80
N ASN A 57 1.88 -16.90 6.87
CA ASN A 57 1.78 -15.43 6.82
C ASN A 57 3.13 -14.78 6.47
N ARG A 58 4.25 -15.32 6.96
CA ARG A 58 5.60 -14.77 6.69
C ARG A 58 6.05 -14.97 5.24
N VAL A 59 5.62 -16.05 4.58
CA VAL A 59 5.92 -16.27 3.15
C VAL A 59 5.18 -15.26 2.29
N ARG A 60 3.91 -14.97 2.61
CA ARG A 60 3.07 -14.01 1.88
C ARG A 60 3.62 -12.57 1.93
N TRP A 61 4.16 -12.16 3.07
CA TRP A 61 4.86 -10.88 3.24
C TRP A 61 6.01 -10.72 2.23
N ARG A 62 6.93 -11.70 2.17
CA ARG A 62 8.10 -11.62 1.28
C ARG A 62 7.74 -11.59 -0.20
N THR A 63 6.71 -12.34 -0.59
CA THR A 63 6.23 -12.31 -1.98
C THR A 63 5.62 -10.97 -2.35
N PHE A 64 4.95 -10.30 -1.40
CA PHE A 64 4.33 -9.01 -1.63
C PHE A 64 5.36 -7.88 -1.73
N GLU A 65 6.34 -7.84 -0.82
CA GLU A 65 7.47 -6.90 -0.93
C GLU A 65 8.25 -7.07 -2.24
N ALA A 66 8.52 -8.32 -2.63
CA ALA A 66 9.24 -8.61 -3.87
C ALA A 66 8.47 -8.17 -5.12
N GLU A 67 7.12 -8.16 -5.09
CA GLU A 67 6.29 -7.65 -6.17
C GLU A 67 6.18 -6.12 -6.16
N LEU A 68 6.19 -5.49 -4.97
CA LEU A 68 6.05 -4.05 -4.81
C LEU A 68 7.29 -3.26 -5.21
N GLN A 69 8.49 -3.68 -4.77
CA GLN A 69 9.72 -2.95 -5.05
C GLN A 69 9.93 -2.57 -6.53
N PRO A 70 9.77 -3.48 -7.51
CA PRO A 70 9.95 -3.10 -8.91
C PRO A 70 8.96 -2.02 -9.37
N GLN A 71 7.73 -2.03 -8.85
CA GLN A 71 6.73 -1.01 -9.17
C GLN A 71 7.05 0.34 -8.51
N ILE A 72 7.58 0.33 -7.29
CA ILE A 72 8.02 1.55 -6.60
C ILE A 72 9.20 2.18 -7.35
N GLU A 73 10.17 1.37 -7.77
CA GLU A 73 11.30 1.86 -8.58
C GLU A 73 10.85 2.40 -9.94
N GLU A 74 9.90 1.75 -10.60
CA GLU A 74 9.33 2.24 -11.84
C GLU A 74 8.58 3.58 -11.64
N ALA A 75 7.87 3.73 -10.52
CA ALA A 75 7.20 4.97 -10.14
C ALA A 75 8.21 6.08 -9.80
N LYS A 76 9.31 5.76 -9.11
CA LYS A 76 10.43 6.70 -8.88
C LYS A 76 11.04 7.20 -10.17
N GLN A 77 11.24 6.31 -11.15
CA GLN A 77 11.80 6.70 -12.44
C GLN A 77 10.86 7.62 -13.23
N SER A 78 9.56 7.34 -13.24
CA SER A 78 8.59 8.22 -13.89
C SER A 78 8.42 9.55 -13.13
N ALA A 79 8.50 9.55 -11.81
CA ALA A 79 8.34 10.77 -11.01
C ALA A 79 9.47 11.76 -11.23
N ARG A 80 10.66 11.30 -11.65
CA ARG A 80 11.80 12.17 -12.02
C ARG A 80 11.54 12.99 -13.28
N ARG A 81 10.57 12.59 -14.11
CA ARG A 81 10.19 13.33 -15.33
C ARG A 81 9.22 14.47 -15.05
N ILE A 82 8.57 14.44 -13.89
CA ILE A 82 7.68 15.52 -13.47
C ILE A 82 8.56 16.71 -13.06
N PRO A 83 8.32 17.90 -13.64
CA PRO A 83 9.10 19.07 -13.30
C PRO A 83 8.92 19.41 -11.80
N ASP A 84 10.02 19.78 -11.15
CA ASP A 84 10.04 20.14 -9.73
C ASP A 84 9.57 21.60 -9.52
N ILE A 85 8.37 21.87 -10.01
CA ILE A 85 7.72 23.20 -9.94
C ILE A 85 7.06 23.46 -8.58
N GLY A 86 7.03 22.47 -7.68
CA GLY A 86 6.58 22.60 -6.30
C GLY A 86 7.53 23.39 -5.38
N THR A 87 8.47 24.16 -5.95
CA THR A 87 9.43 25.01 -5.23
C THR A 87 8.88 26.41 -4.91
N GLN A 88 7.70 26.79 -5.39
CA GLN A 88 7.03 28.00 -4.88
C GLN A 88 6.71 27.86 -3.39
N GLU A 89 7.00 28.90 -2.62
CA GLU A 89 6.98 28.86 -1.15
C GLU A 89 5.62 28.41 -0.59
N GLN A 90 4.51 28.81 -1.22
CA GLN A 90 3.15 28.45 -0.80
C GLN A 90 2.82 26.97 -1.07
N ALA A 91 3.07 26.48 -2.30
CA ALA A 91 2.88 25.07 -2.65
C ALA A 91 3.77 24.16 -1.80
N LYS A 92 5.01 24.60 -1.54
CA LYS A 92 5.97 23.92 -0.66
C LYS A 92 5.49 23.85 0.77
N GLN A 93 5.00 24.96 1.33
CA GLN A 93 4.49 25.01 2.70
C GLN A 93 3.32 24.03 2.88
N LYS A 94 2.32 24.08 1.99
CA LYS A 94 1.15 23.18 2.06
C LYS A 94 1.56 21.71 1.92
N ARG A 95 2.50 21.40 1.02
CA ARG A 95 3.08 20.06 0.89
C ARG A 95 3.79 19.61 2.16
N ASP A 96 4.59 20.47 2.79
CA ASP A 96 5.35 20.14 3.98
C ASP A 96 4.43 19.94 5.21
N GLU A 97 3.33 20.69 5.32
CA GLU A 97 2.27 20.46 6.31
C GLU A 97 1.62 19.07 6.13
N VAL A 98 1.29 18.70 4.90
CA VAL A 98 0.77 17.36 4.57
C VAL A 98 1.81 16.27 4.86
N ALA A 99 3.08 16.51 4.52
CA ALA A 99 4.16 15.56 4.78
C ALA A 99 4.28 15.22 6.27
N GLN A 100 4.27 16.24 7.14
CA GLN A 100 4.30 16.04 8.59
C GLN A 100 3.14 15.17 9.07
N LYS A 101 1.93 15.39 8.54
CA LYS A 101 0.75 14.60 8.88
C LYS A 101 0.89 13.14 8.41
N LEU A 102 1.32 12.92 7.17
CA LEU A 102 1.49 11.58 6.60
C LEU A 102 2.57 10.77 7.33
N TYR A 103 3.69 11.39 7.71
CA TYR A 103 4.73 10.68 8.46
C TYR A 103 4.30 10.32 9.88
N ARG A 104 3.43 11.11 10.53
CA ARG A 104 2.81 10.69 11.80
C ARG A 104 1.96 9.43 11.63
N TYR A 105 1.13 9.37 10.59
CA TYR A 105 0.39 8.13 10.30
C TYR A 105 1.31 6.97 9.95
N LEU A 106 2.43 7.21 9.28
CA LEU A 106 3.42 6.17 8.96
C LEU A 106 4.04 5.55 10.23
N GLU A 107 4.19 6.34 11.29
CA GLU A 107 4.66 5.87 12.58
C GLU A 107 3.62 4.98 13.29
N GLU A 108 2.33 5.22 13.06
CA GLU A 108 1.22 4.46 13.64
C GLU A 108 0.90 3.20 12.82
N ASP A 109 0.53 3.39 11.54
CA ASP A 109 0.18 2.32 10.60
C ASP A 109 0.49 2.76 9.14
N PRO A 110 1.44 2.09 8.46
CA PRO A 110 1.78 2.35 7.06
C PRO A 110 0.58 2.34 6.09
N LYS A 111 -0.42 1.49 6.32
CA LYS A 111 -1.61 1.42 5.46
C LYS A 111 -2.49 2.65 5.62
N VAL A 112 -2.64 3.13 6.85
CA VAL A 112 -3.38 4.36 7.13
C VAL A 112 -2.69 5.54 6.45
N ALA A 113 -1.36 5.63 6.55
CA ALA A 113 -0.59 6.68 5.90
C ALA A 113 -0.80 6.71 4.37
N ILE A 114 -0.74 5.54 3.71
CA ILE A 114 -0.97 5.44 2.26
C ILE A 114 -2.43 5.75 1.89
N ALA A 115 -3.40 5.33 2.71
CA ALA A 115 -4.81 5.69 2.50
C ALA A 115 -5.01 7.21 2.59
N MET A 116 -4.41 7.84 3.60
CA MET A 116 -4.46 9.29 3.79
C MET A 116 -3.77 10.04 2.64
N LEU A 117 -2.66 9.52 2.10
CA LEU A 117 -2.03 10.09 0.91
C LEU A 117 -3.01 10.16 -0.28
N GLY A 118 -3.80 9.11 -0.50
CA GLY A 118 -4.82 9.09 -1.56
C GLY A 118 -5.85 10.20 -1.39
N ILE A 119 -6.30 10.46 -0.16
CA ILE A 119 -7.24 11.54 0.16
C ILE A 119 -6.59 12.91 -0.11
N GLU A 120 -5.34 13.10 0.30
CA GLU A 120 -4.65 14.37 0.10
C GLU A 120 -4.39 14.65 -1.39
N LEU A 121 -4.12 13.63 -2.22
CA LEU A 121 -3.99 13.74 -3.68
C LEU A 121 -5.32 14.08 -4.36
N GLU A 122 -6.43 13.57 -3.84
CA GLU A 122 -7.76 13.79 -4.42
C GLU A 122 -8.22 15.24 -4.28
N LYS A 123 -7.87 15.92 -3.17
CA LYS A 123 -8.27 17.31 -2.91
C LYS A 123 -7.91 18.28 -4.04
N PRO A 124 -6.62 18.46 -4.41
CA PRO A 124 -6.27 19.41 -5.47
C PRO A 124 -6.78 18.95 -6.84
N LEU A 125 -6.90 17.65 -7.11
CA LEU A 125 -7.50 17.18 -8.36
C LEU A 125 -8.97 17.56 -8.47
N ARG A 126 -9.73 17.49 -7.37
CA ARG A 126 -11.13 17.94 -7.33
C ARG A 126 -11.24 19.46 -7.48
N GLU A 127 -10.30 20.20 -6.90
CA GLU A 127 -10.22 21.66 -7.03
C GLU A 127 -9.96 22.07 -8.49
N ILE A 128 -8.97 21.45 -9.16
CA ILE A 128 -8.71 21.64 -10.59
C ILE A 128 -9.96 21.33 -11.42
N ALA A 129 -10.65 20.21 -11.15
CA ALA A 129 -11.87 19.87 -11.87
C ALA A 129 -13.00 20.91 -11.68
N LYS A 130 -13.12 21.45 -10.47
CA LYS A 130 -14.13 22.45 -10.11
C LYS A 130 -13.87 23.79 -10.77
N GLU A 131 -12.64 24.29 -10.72
CA GLU A 131 -12.24 25.56 -11.31
C GLU A 131 -12.42 25.55 -12.84
N ASN A 132 -12.23 24.40 -13.46
CA ASN A 132 -12.37 24.22 -14.90
C ASN A 132 -13.79 23.82 -15.34
N SER A 133 -14.79 24.00 -14.46
CA SER A 133 -16.20 23.76 -14.77
C SER A 133 -16.47 22.37 -15.34
N LEU A 134 -15.88 21.34 -14.73
CA LEU A 134 -16.13 19.93 -15.02
C LEU A 134 -17.01 19.31 -13.91
N PRO A 135 -18.27 19.76 -13.70
CA PRO A 135 -19.09 19.33 -12.56
C PRO A 135 -19.47 17.84 -12.65
N GLN A 136 -19.52 17.27 -13.86
CA GLN A 136 -19.83 15.84 -14.03
C GLN A 136 -18.81 14.90 -13.39
N ILE A 137 -17.58 15.37 -13.11
CA ILE A 137 -16.51 14.56 -12.52
C ILE A 137 -16.20 14.95 -11.07
N GLU A 138 -16.85 15.98 -10.52
CA GLU A 138 -16.64 16.44 -9.15
C GLU A 138 -16.91 15.36 -8.10
N HIS A 139 -17.81 14.42 -8.40
CA HIS A 139 -18.14 13.28 -7.54
C HIS A 139 -17.60 11.94 -8.05
N ALA A 140 -16.78 11.97 -9.10
CA ALA A 140 -16.21 10.75 -9.65
C ALA A 140 -15.15 10.15 -8.69
N PRO A 141 -14.99 8.82 -8.67
CA PRO A 141 -13.85 8.18 -8.00
C PRO A 141 -12.52 8.72 -8.52
N LEU A 142 -11.48 8.74 -7.68
CA LEU A 142 -10.15 9.27 -8.02
C LEU A 142 -9.59 8.72 -9.35
N THR A 143 -9.82 7.44 -9.66
CA THR A 143 -9.37 6.83 -10.92
C THR A 143 -10.03 7.50 -12.13
N ASN A 144 -11.35 7.68 -12.08
CA ASN A 144 -12.10 8.35 -13.14
C ASN A 144 -11.75 9.84 -13.22
N LEU A 145 -11.54 10.49 -12.07
CA LEU A 145 -11.13 11.89 -12.01
C LEU A 145 -9.80 12.10 -12.73
N VAL A 146 -8.80 11.24 -12.48
CA VAL A 146 -7.49 11.31 -13.13
C VAL A 146 -7.58 11.01 -14.63
N GLU A 147 -8.39 10.03 -15.03
CA GLU A 147 -8.62 9.70 -16.45
C GLU A 147 -9.28 10.85 -17.21
N GLU A 148 -10.35 11.43 -16.66
CA GLU A 148 -11.07 12.55 -17.29
C GLU A 148 -10.23 13.82 -17.34
N LEU A 149 -9.48 14.14 -16.27
CA LEU A 149 -8.55 15.27 -16.28
C LEU A 149 -7.40 15.09 -17.27
N SER A 150 -6.96 13.85 -17.55
CA SER A 150 -5.93 13.59 -18.56
C SER A 150 -6.42 13.71 -20.00
N ARG A 151 -7.73 13.51 -20.23
CA ARG A 151 -8.37 13.70 -21.54
C ARG A 151 -8.67 15.18 -21.81
N TRP A 152 -8.71 15.99 -20.75
CA TRP A 152 -8.93 17.41 -20.87
C TRP A 152 -7.69 18.08 -21.48
N GLU A 153 -7.92 19.07 -22.35
CA GLU A 153 -6.92 19.73 -23.19
C GLU A 153 -6.03 20.73 -22.42
N SER A 154 -5.76 20.45 -21.15
CA SER A 154 -4.91 21.30 -20.30
C SER A 154 -3.54 20.70 -20.11
N ASP A 155 -2.52 21.55 -20.13
CA ASP A 155 -1.14 21.16 -19.77
C ASP A 155 -0.96 20.96 -18.25
N ILE A 156 -2.04 20.99 -17.46
CA ILE A 156 -2.01 20.75 -16.00
C ILE A 156 -1.75 19.27 -15.70
N ILE A 157 -2.43 18.35 -16.38
CA ILE A 157 -2.21 16.90 -16.19
C ILE A 157 -1.47 16.36 -17.40
N THR A 158 -0.15 16.57 -17.40
CA THR A 158 0.71 15.99 -18.44
C THR A 158 0.66 14.46 -18.40
N LYS A 159 1.05 13.82 -19.52
CA LYS A 159 1.13 12.36 -19.60
C LYS A 159 1.96 11.74 -18.47
N ASP A 160 3.10 12.36 -18.11
CA ASP A 160 3.94 11.88 -17.02
C ASP A 160 3.23 12.00 -15.65
N VAL A 161 2.50 13.08 -15.41
CA VAL A 161 1.71 13.26 -14.16
C VAL A 161 0.60 12.22 -14.07
N TYR A 162 -0.13 11.99 -15.15
CA TYR A 162 -1.16 10.95 -15.25
C TYR A 162 -0.59 9.56 -14.95
N GLU A 163 0.51 9.18 -15.61
CA GLU A 163 1.15 7.88 -15.41
C GLU A 163 1.59 7.68 -13.95
N ASN A 164 2.15 8.72 -13.32
CA ASN A 164 2.56 8.65 -11.92
C ASN A 164 1.37 8.57 -10.95
N LEU A 165 0.30 9.34 -11.18
CA LEU A 165 -0.94 9.25 -10.39
C LEU A 165 -1.52 7.84 -10.47
N HIS A 166 -1.57 7.26 -11.67
CA HIS A 166 -2.06 5.90 -11.87
C HIS A 166 -1.16 4.86 -11.17
N LYS A 167 0.16 5.00 -11.26
CA LYS A 167 1.12 4.13 -10.54
C LYS A 167 0.93 4.20 -9.02
N ILE A 168 0.79 5.40 -8.45
CA ILE A 168 0.54 5.58 -7.02
C ILE A 168 -0.82 5.00 -6.61
N GLN A 169 -1.86 5.17 -7.42
CA GLN A 169 -3.15 4.51 -7.16
C GLN A 169 -3.02 2.99 -7.12
N ASN A 170 -2.28 2.40 -8.07
CA ASN A 170 -2.04 0.96 -8.09
C ASN A 170 -1.25 0.49 -6.86
N LEU A 171 -0.17 1.20 -6.50
CA LEU A 171 0.61 0.92 -5.29
C LEU A 171 -0.25 1.04 -4.03
N ARG A 172 -1.10 2.06 -3.94
CA ARG A 172 -2.07 2.23 -2.85
C ARG A 172 -3.07 1.08 -2.79
N ASN A 173 -3.70 0.72 -3.90
CA ASN A 173 -4.68 -0.36 -3.95
C ASN A 173 -4.02 -1.69 -3.54
N LYS A 174 -2.80 -1.94 -4.01
CA LYS A 174 -2.00 -3.10 -3.59
C LYS A 174 -1.65 -3.04 -2.10
N ALA A 175 -1.23 -1.90 -1.56
CA ALA A 175 -0.90 -1.76 -0.14
C ALA A 175 -2.11 -1.98 0.78
N ILE A 176 -3.29 -1.52 0.35
CA ILE A 176 -4.55 -1.66 1.11
C ILE A 176 -5.07 -3.10 1.05
N HIS A 177 -5.00 -3.76 -0.13
CA HIS A 177 -5.63 -5.07 -0.35
C HIS A 177 -4.67 -6.27 -0.35
N GLY A 178 -3.40 -6.06 -0.63
CA GLY A 178 -2.43 -7.09 -1.07
C GLY A 178 -1.60 -7.75 0.03
N GLY A 179 -1.60 -7.21 1.26
CA GLY A 179 -0.81 -7.76 2.36
C GLY A 179 -0.51 -6.72 3.42
N GLU A 180 0.39 -7.03 4.35
CA GLU A 180 1.04 -5.98 5.14
C GLU A 180 2.17 -5.35 4.30
N ILE A 181 2.44 -4.06 4.51
CA ILE A 181 3.46 -3.30 3.79
C ILE A 181 4.54 -2.83 4.76
N SER A 182 5.81 -2.87 4.33
CA SER A 182 6.92 -2.36 5.14
C SER A 182 6.79 -0.86 5.35
N ARG A 183 7.36 -0.35 6.46
CA ARG A 183 7.39 1.09 6.72
C ARG A 183 8.24 1.80 5.67
N GLU A 184 9.32 1.16 5.22
CA GLU A 184 10.22 1.64 4.18
C GLU A 184 9.50 1.81 2.85
N ASP A 185 8.81 0.78 2.34
CA ASP A 185 8.07 0.86 1.08
C ASP A 185 6.94 1.90 1.15
N ALA A 186 6.24 1.96 2.29
CA ALA A 186 5.19 2.96 2.50
C ALA A 186 5.75 4.39 2.51
N LYS A 187 6.93 4.60 3.12
CA LYS A 187 7.64 5.88 3.07
C LYS A 187 7.95 6.26 1.63
N GLU A 188 8.45 5.33 0.82
CA GLU A 188 8.78 5.61 -0.57
C GLU A 188 7.54 5.98 -1.39
N ILE A 189 6.41 5.30 -1.17
CA ILE A 189 5.13 5.66 -1.80
C ILE A 189 4.68 7.06 -1.36
N ILE A 190 4.83 7.41 -0.09
CA ILE A 190 4.52 8.75 0.44
C ILE A 190 5.41 9.80 -0.21
N ASP A 191 6.72 9.56 -0.32
CA ASP A 191 7.67 10.50 -0.93
C ASP A 191 7.33 10.75 -2.41
N LEU A 192 6.89 9.72 -3.14
CA LEU A 192 6.39 9.85 -4.51
C LEU A 192 5.10 10.68 -4.58
N GLY A 193 4.16 10.43 -3.66
CA GLY A 193 2.91 11.16 -3.60
C GLY A 193 3.10 12.63 -3.22
N LEU A 194 4.02 12.93 -2.32
CA LEU A 194 4.36 14.31 -1.94
C LEU A 194 4.95 15.12 -3.09
N ARG A 195 5.72 14.48 -4.00
CA ARG A 195 6.19 15.13 -5.22
C ARG A 195 5.03 15.53 -6.12
N LEU A 196 4.06 14.63 -6.32
CA LEU A 196 2.84 14.93 -7.08
C LEU A 196 2.01 16.01 -6.41
N LEU A 197 1.86 15.99 -5.08
CA LEU A 197 1.14 17.02 -4.34
C LEU A 197 1.78 18.39 -4.53
N GLY A 198 3.11 18.49 -4.47
CA GLY A 198 3.80 19.75 -4.73
C GLY A 198 3.53 20.29 -6.14
N TYR A 199 3.48 19.41 -7.14
CA TYR A 199 3.10 19.76 -8.50
C TYR A 199 1.63 20.23 -8.57
N LEU A 200 0.69 19.49 -7.96
CA LEU A 200 -0.73 19.83 -8.02
C LEU A 200 -1.07 21.13 -7.27
N TYR A 201 -0.44 21.37 -6.12
CA TYR A 201 -0.61 22.61 -5.36
C TYR A 201 -0.08 23.84 -6.08
N TYR A 202 0.93 23.69 -6.94
CA TYR A 202 1.36 24.78 -7.80
C TYR A 202 0.23 25.26 -8.73
N TYR A 203 -0.62 24.36 -9.22
CA TYR A 203 -1.73 24.72 -10.12
C TYR A 203 -3.00 25.16 -9.39
N THR A 204 -3.22 24.75 -8.13
CA THR A 204 -4.39 25.19 -7.34
C THR A 204 -4.15 26.44 -6.51
N ASP A 205 -2.94 26.62 -5.97
CA ASP A 205 -2.60 27.72 -5.05
C ASP A 205 -1.58 28.72 -5.64
N GLY A 206 -1.11 28.50 -6.87
CA GLY A 206 -0.23 29.44 -7.57
C GLY A 206 -0.91 30.81 -7.75
N PRO A 207 -0.14 31.92 -7.83
CA PRO A 207 -0.71 33.26 -8.00
C PRO A 207 -1.64 33.24 -9.22
N GLY A 208 -2.85 33.77 -9.04
CA GLY A 208 -4.01 33.68 -9.95
C GLY A 208 -3.88 34.35 -11.31
N ASP A 209 -2.74 34.18 -11.98
CA ASP A 209 -2.46 34.49 -13.37
C ASP A 209 -1.63 33.33 -13.94
N ILE A 210 -2.22 32.13 -14.03
CA ILE A 210 -1.75 31.20 -15.05
C ILE A 210 -2.29 31.76 -16.37
N GLU A 211 -1.56 32.71 -16.96
CA GLU A 211 -1.47 32.75 -18.42
C GLU A 211 -1.05 31.33 -18.80
N VAL A 212 -2.03 30.52 -19.20
CA VAL A 212 -1.79 29.29 -19.95
C VAL A 212 -0.88 29.74 -21.07
N ILE A 213 0.39 29.36 -21.01
CA ILE A 213 1.35 29.63 -22.05
C ILE A 213 0.90 28.78 -23.23
N ASN A 214 -0.13 29.27 -23.92
CA ASN A 214 -0.55 28.85 -25.24
C ASN A 214 0.57 29.30 -26.17
N GLU A 215 1.69 28.57 -26.17
CA GLU A 215 2.52 28.56 -27.35
C GLU A 215 1.70 27.86 -28.44
N PRO A 216 1.31 28.57 -29.52
CA PRO A 216 0.67 27.91 -30.64
C PRO A 216 1.68 26.91 -31.20
N ARG A 217 1.38 25.61 -31.11
CA ARG A 217 2.11 24.61 -31.89
C ARG A 217 1.78 24.83 -33.36
N TYR A 218 2.79 25.27 -34.11
CA TYR A 218 2.83 25.22 -35.57
C TYR A 218 2.94 23.77 -36.06
#